data_AF-Q1IYP0-F1
#
_entry.id   AF-Q1IYP0-F1
#
_cell.length_a   1.000
_cell.length_b   1.000
_cell.length_c   1.000
_cell.angle_alpha   90.00
_cell.angle_beta   90.00
_cell.angle_gamma   90.00
#
_symmetry.space_group_name_H-M   'P 1'
#
loop_
_entity.id
_entity.type
_entity.pdbx_description
1 polymer ?
#
loop_
_entity_poly.entity_id
_entity_poly.type
_entity_poly.pdbx_seq_one_letter_code
_entity_poly.pdbx_strand_id
1 'polypeptide(L)' 'MVLWLVVAFIVLSATLILALTLGPLRKAANVRVIQLFAAVQYAAAVLLVGARLTGNA' A
#
# COMPACT_ATOMS: atom_id res chain seq x y z
N MET A 1 4.33 -3.97 18.43
CA MET A 1 2.97 -4.42 18.10
C MET A 1 2.20 -3.41 17.25
N VAL A 2 2.18 -2.12 17.62
CA VAL A 2 1.54 -1.06 16.79
C VAL A 2 2.10 -1.01 15.36
N LEU A 3 3.41 -1.17 15.17
CA LEU A 3 4.02 -1.18 13.83
C LEU A 3 3.41 -2.24 12.89
N TRP A 4 3.14 -3.45 13.39
CA TRP A 4 2.53 -4.51 12.59
C TRP A 4 1.10 -4.19 12.19
N LEU A 5 0.34 -3.51 13.06
CA LEU A 5 -0.99 -3.01 12.73
C LEU A 5 -0.93 -1.92 11.64
N VAL A 6 0.06 -1.03 11.70
CA VAL A 6 0.28 -0.01 10.68
C VAL A 6 0.63 -0.64 9.34
N VAL A 7 1.55 -1.60 9.32
CA VAL A 7 1.91 -2.35 8.10
C VAL A 7 0.69 -3.06 7.52
N ALA A 8 -0.09 -3.77 8.34
CA ALA A 8 -1.30 -4.45 7.90
C ALA A 8 -2.33 -3.48 7.33
N PHE A 9 -2.53 -2.33 7.98
CA PHE A 9 -3.43 -1.28 7.50
C PHE A 9 -2.99 -0.71 6.14
N ILE A 10 -1.70 -0.42 5.97
CA ILE A 10 -1.15 0.08 4.70
C ILE A 10 -1.34 -0.95 3.58
N VAL A 11 -1.03 -2.22 3.85
CA VAL A 11 -1.18 -3.31 2.88
C VAL A 11 -2.64 -3.49 2.48
N LEU A 12 -3.56 -3.50 3.44
CA LEU A 12 -5.00 -3.63 3.17
C LEU A 12 -5.53 -2.44 2.37
N SER A 13 -5.13 -1.21 2.74
CA SER A 13 -5.48 0.02 2.02
C SER A 13 -5.00 -0.02 0.58
N ALA A 14 -3.72 -0.34 0.36
CA ALA A 14 -3.13 -0.43 -0.97
C ALA A 14 -3.85 -1.50 -1.82
N THR A 15 -4.16 -2.65 -1.21
CA THR A 15 -4.88 -3.76 -1.88
C THR A 15 -6.28 -3.34 -2.29
N LEU A 16 -7.02 -2.63 -1.42
CA LEU A 16 -8.36 -2.13 -1.73
C LEU A 16 -8.32 -1.14 -2.89
N ILE A 17 -7.39 -0.18 -2.87
CA ILE A 17 -7.21 0.79 -3.95
C ILE A 17 -6.91 0.06 -5.26
N LEU A 18 -5.98 -0.90 -5.25
CA LEU A 18 -5.64 -1.68 -6.43
C LEU A 18 -6.83 -2.50 -6.95
N ALA A 19 -7.57 -3.18 -6.07
CA ALA A 19 -8.78 -3.91 -6.43
C ALA A 19 -9.83 -2.99 -7.08
N LEU A 20 -10.03 -1.78 -6.54
CA LEU A 20 -10.94 -0.80 -7.12
C LEU A 20 -10.47 -0.31 -8.49
N THR A 21 -9.16 -0.10 -8.69
CA THR A 21 -8.60 0.27 -10.01
C THR A 21 -8.69 -0.86 -11.04
N LEU A 22 -8.71 -2.12 -10.60
CA LEU A 22 -8.88 -3.27 -11.48
C LEU A 22 -10.36 -3.59 -11.74
N GLY A 23 -11.28 -3.16 -10.89
CA GLY A 23 -12.72 -3.33 -11.08
C GLY A 23 -13.42 -2.04 -11.50
N PRO A 24 -14.21 -1.42 -10.61
CA PRO A 24 -15.12 -0.33 -10.95
C PRO A 24 -14.44 0.94 -11.45
N LEU A 25 -13.22 1.24 -11.00
CA LEU A 25 -12.48 2.44 -11.37
C LEU A 25 -11.54 2.23 -12.57
N ARG A 26 -11.59 1.08 -13.25
CA ARG A 26 -10.69 0.76 -14.38
C ARG A 26 -10.76 1.78 -15.52
N LYS A 27 -11.91 2.41 -15.72
CA LYS A 27 -12.12 3.44 -16.77
C LYS A 27 -11.89 4.87 -16.30
N ALA A 28 -11.48 5.08 -15.04
CA ALA A 28 -11.20 6.41 -14.54
C ALA A 28 -9.98 6.99 -15.28
N ALA A 29 -10.06 8.27 -15.70
CA ALA A 29 -8.99 8.94 -16.44
C ALA A 29 -7.63 8.87 -15.72
N ASN A 30 -7.66 8.84 -14.37
CA ASN A 30 -6.47 8.85 -13.53
C ASN A 30 -6.11 7.48 -12.94
N VAL A 31 -6.64 6.38 -13.49
CA VAL A 31 -6.44 5.02 -12.93
C VAL A 31 -4.95 4.68 -12.72
N ARG A 32 -4.08 5.10 -13.65
CA ARG A 32 -2.63 4.88 -13.59
C ARG A 32 -1.97 5.63 -12.43
N VAL A 33 -2.45 6.84 -12.16
CA VAL A 33 -1.98 7.67 -11.03
C VAL A 33 -2.40 7.04 -9.70
N ILE A 34 -3.64 6.54 -9.62
CA ILE A 34 -4.15 5.84 -8.43
C ILE A 34 -3.34 4.56 -8.16
N GLN A 35 -3.01 3.80 -9.21
CA GLN A 35 -2.15 2.61 -9.10
C GLN A 35 -0.73 2.95 -8.63
N LEU A 36 -0.16 4.08 -9.10
CA LEU A 36 1.14 4.56 -8.61
C LEU A 36 1.10 4.86 -7.10
N PHE A 37 0.04 5.50 -6.61
CA PHE A 37 -0.12 5.72 -5.16
C PHE A 37 -0.22 4.41 -4.37
N ALA A 38 -0.91 3.40 -4.91
CA ALA A 38 -0.95 2.08 -4.28
C ALA A 38 0.43 1.40 -4.27
N ALA A 39 1.21 1.53 -5.35
CA ALA A 39 2.58 1.01 -5.41
C ALA A 39 3.50 1.66 -4.37
N VAL A 40 3.40 2.99 -4.17
CA VAL A 40 4.15 3.71 -3.14
C VAL A 40 3.75 3.24 -1.73
N GLN A 41 2.47 2.94 -1.48
CA GLN A 41 2.03 2.38 -0.20
C GLN A 41 2.66 1.01 0.07
N TYR A 42 2.74 0.13 -0.93
CA TYR A 42 3.45 -1.14 -0.77
C TYR A 42 4.93 -0.93 -0.49
N ALA A 43 5.59 0.01 -1.19
CA ALA A 43 6.99 0.34 -0.91
C ALA A 43 7.17 0.82 0.53
N ALA A 44 6.29 1.69 1.04
CA ALA A 44 6.31 2.13 2.43
C ALA A 44 6.12 0.98 3.43
N ALA A 45 5.20 0.05 3.16
CA ALA A 45 5.01 -1.14 3.98
C ALA A 45 6.28 -2.00 4.01
N VAL A 46 6.95 -2.21 2.87
CA VAL A 46 8.23 -2.94 2.79
C VAL A 46 9.32 -2.23 3.58
N LEU A 47 9.42 -0.90 3.49
CA LEU A 47 10.40 -0.12 4.25
C LEU A 47 10.14 -0.22 5.76
N LEU A 48 8.89 -0.17 6.21
CA LEU A 48 8.53 -0.31 7.63
C LEU A 48 8.87 -1.71 8.16
N VAL A 49 8.58 -2.75 7.39
CA VAL A 49 8.97 -4.12 7.72
C VAL A 49 10.50 -4.24 7.74
N GLY A 50 11.19 -3.69 6.74
CA GLY A 50 12.65 -3.67 6.70
C GLY A 50 13.29 -2.94 7.87
N ALA A 51 12.73 -1.80 8.28
CA ALA A 51 13.17 -1.05 9.45
C ALA A 51 12.99 -1.87 10.74
N ARG A 52 11.87 -2.61 10.87
CA ARG A 52 11.65 -3.52 11.99
C ARG A 52 12.66 -4.66 12.02
N LEU A 53 12.94 -5.26 10.87
CA LEU A 53 13.86 -6.40 10.74
C LEU A 53 15.32 -5.99 10.98
N THR A 54 15.69 -4.75 10.65
CA THR A 54 17.02 -4.18 10.90
C THR A 54 17.19 -3.62 12.32
N GLY A 55 16.16 -3.70 13.17
CA GLY A 55 16.21 -3.23 14.55
C GLY A 55 16.12 -1.71 14.72
N ASN A 56 15.82 -0.97 13.66
CA ASN A 56 15.64 0.48 13.68
C ASN A 56 14.24 0.91 14.17
N ALA A 57 13.33 -0.04 14.40
CA ALA A 57 11.94 0.22 14.80
C ALA A 57 11.36 -0.91 15.67
#